data_AF-A0A0F3ISX1-F1
#
_entry.id   AF-A0A0F3ISX1-F1
#
_cell.length_a   1.000
_cell.length_b   1.000
_cell.length_c   1.000
_cell.angle_alpha   90.00
_cell.angle_beta   90.00
_cell.angle_gamma   90.00
#
_symmetry.space_group_name_H-M   'P 1'
#
loop_
_entity.id
_entity.type
_entity.pdbx_description
1 polymer ?
#
loop_
_entity_poly.entity_id
_entity_poly.type
_entity_poly.pdbx_seq_one_letter_code
_entity_poly.pdbx_strand_id
1 'polypeptide(L)'
;MSVSLFDLFKIGLGPSSSHTVGPMKAAYRFGDALAQAGLLPRTTRVQAELFGSLALTGRGHATDTAVILGLAGHLPDRIEPDRVQPLVQQITESQRLPLAGAFDIGFTVPNDLLFRMFDTLPRHTNGMRFTAFDAEGATLLTQVSYSVGGGFILDDEEFDRAGATPGPVLPFPFKSGSELLGMGMTSGLTIAQMVMANEVAQRPRADVEEHMRAVWEAMRACTKRGLATEGELPGGLRVKRRAPGL
;
A
#
# COMPACT_ATOMS: atom_id res chain seq x y z
N MET A 1 18.45 -11.50 5.09
CA MET A 1 17.21 -10.76 5.37
C MET A 1 16.29 -11.72 6.13
N SER A 2 15.83 -11.34 7.31
CA SER A 2 14.80 -12.08 8.06
C SER A 2 13.43 -11.64 7.57
N VAL A 3 12.46 -12.56 7.53
CA VAL A 3 11.05 -12.26 7.21
C VAL A 3 10.25 -12.35 8.50
N SER A 4 9.51 -11.28 8.82
CA SER A 4 8.63 -11.19 9.99
C SER A 4 7.18 -11.60 9.65
N LEU A 5 6.40 -12.01 10.65
CA LEU A 5 4.95 -12.13 10.55
C LEU A 5 4.29 -10.83 10.09
N PHE A 6 4.87 -9.68 10.43
CA PHE A 6 4.40 -8.36 10.00
C PHE A 6 4.69 -8.09 8.52
N ASP A 7 5.67 -8.79 7.93
CA ASP A 7 5.94 -8.74 6.50
C ASP A 7 4.97 -9.62 5.70
N LEU A 8 4.61 -10.77 6.27
CA LEU A 8 3.73 -11.75 5.65
C LEU A 8 2.26 -11.35 5.72
N PHE A 9 1.80 -10.92 6.90
CA PHE A 9 0.40 -10.61 7.16
C PHE A 9 0.22 -9.11 7.39
N LYS A 10 -0.14 -8.41 6.32
CA LYS A 10 -0.44 -6.98 6.32
C LYS A 10 -1.91 -6.75 6.06
N ILE A 11 -2.55 -5.98 6.93
CA ILE A 11 -3.89 -5.45 6.68
C ILE A 11 -3.75 -4.40 5.57
N GLY A 12 -4.69 -4.40 4.63
CA GLY A 12 -4.66 -3.48 3.51
C GLY A 12 -5.93 -3.52 2.68
N LEU A 13 -5.90 -2.81 1.56
CA LEU A 13 -7.00 -2.72 0.62
C LEU A 13 -6.73 -3.58 -0.61
N GLY A 14 -7.73 -4.37 -1.02
CA GLY A 14 -7.70 -5.12 -2.28
C GLY A 14 -7.95 -4.20 -3.49
N PRO A 15 -7.78 -4.71 -4.73
CA PRO A 15 -7.53 -6.12 -5.04
C PRO A 15 -6.05 -6.53 -5.08
N SER A 16 -5.09 -5.61 -5.07
CA SER A 16 -3.67 -5.95 -5.31
C SER A 16 -2.70 -5.26 -4.35
N SER A 17 -1.77 -6.04 -3.78
CA SER A 17 -0.71 -5.46 -2.95
C SER A 17 0.25 -4.56 -3.74
N SER A 18 0.58 -4.92 -4.98
CA SER A 18 1.52 -4.16 -5.82
C SER A 18 0.85 -3.00 -6.57
N HIS A 19 -0.43 -3.13 -6.93
CA HIS A 19 -1.14 -2.15 -7.75
C HIS A 19 -2.19 -1.35 -6.96
N THR A 20 -2.46 -1.70 -5.70
CA THR A 20 -3.36 -0.93 -4.82
C THR A 20 -2.63 -0.44 -3.58
N VAL A 21 -2.10 -1.34 -2.75
CA VAL A 21 -1.46 -0.97 -1.47
C VAL A 21 -0.21 -0.12 -1.67
N GLY A 22 0.69 -0.53 -2.57
CA GLY A 22 1.91 0.23 -2.88
C GLY A 22 1.61 1.65 -3.39
N PRO A 23 0.81 1.81 -4.46
CA PRO A 23 0.45 3.13 -4.98
C PRO A 23 -0.24 4.05 -3.97
N MET A 24 -1.14 3.52 -3.15
CA MET A 24 -1.78 4.30 -2.08
C MET A 24 -0.75 4.82 -1.07
N LYS A 25 0.19 3.98 -0.65
CA LYS A 25 1.28 4.40 0.26
C LYS A 25 2.20 5.43 -0.38
N ALA A 26 2.53 5.29 -1.68
CA ALA A 26 3.40 6.22 -2.37
C ALA A 26 2.75 7.61 -2.47
N ALA A 27 1.47 7.65 -2.83
CA ALA A 27 0.68 8.87 -2.85
C ALA A 27 0.55 9.52 -1.46
N TYR A 28 0.33 8.72 -0.41
CA TYR A 28 0.32 9.21 0.97
C TYR A 28 1.67 9.81 1.39
N ARG A 29 2.78 9.11 1.11
CA ARG A 29 4.14 9.59 1.40
C ARG A 29 4.43 10.91 0.69
N PHE A 30 3.95 11.09 -0.54
CA PHE A 30 4.10 12.35 -1.25
C PHE A 30 3.36 13.51 -0.56
N GLY A 31 2.12 13.27 -0.12
CA GLY A 31 1.36 14.25 0.67
C GLY A 31 2.07 14.62 1.98
N ASP A 32 2.62 13.63 2.68
CA ASP A 32 3.41 13.82 3.90
C ASP A 32 4.71 14.60 3.63
N ALA A 33 5.41 14.32 2.52
CA ALA A 33 6.59 15.06 2.11
C ALA A 33 6.29 16.55 1.85
N LEU A 34 5.16 16.86 1.21
CA LEU A 34 4.68 18.24 1.04
C LEU A 34 4.38 18.91 2.40
N ALA A 35 3.80 18.17 3.34
CA ALA A 35 3.50 18.67 4.68
C ALA A 35 4.77 19.01 5.45
N GLN A 36 5.74 18.08 5.47
CA GLN A 36 7.03 18.24 6.14
C GLN A 36 7.86 19.39 5.55
N ALA A 37 7.77 19.60 4.23
CA ALA A 37 8.42 20.72 3.57
C ALA A 37 7.67 22.06 3.71
N GLY A 38 6.51 22.09 4.36
CA GLY A 38 5.67 23.29 4.49
C GLY A 38 5.09 23.80 3.16
N LEU A 39 4.96 22.92 2.16
CA LEU A 39 4.54 23.25 0.79
C LEU A 39 3.03 23.12 0.56
N LEU A 40 2.29 22.45 1.46
CA LEU A 40 0.84 22.26 1.31
C LEU A 40 0.06 23.58 1.07
N PRO A 41 0.29 24.69 1.80
CA PRO A 41 -0.46 25.94 1.57
C PRO A 41 -0.22 26.57 0.20
N ARG A 42 0.91 26.27 -0.45
CA ARG A 42 1.27 26.78 -1.77
C ARG A 42 0.82 25.85 -2.90
N THR A 43 0.49 24.60 -2.59
CA THR A 43 0.15 23.60 -3.60
C THR A 43 -1.29 23.82 -4.06
N THR A 44 -1.48 24.06 -5.36
CA THR A 44 -2.80 24.27 -5.97
C THR A 44 -3.25 23.11 -6.85
N ARG A 45 -2.28 22.30 -7.29
CA ARG A 45 -2.47 21.15 -8.17
C ARG A 45 -1.42 20.08 -7.89
N VAL A 46 -1.84 18.82 -7.95
CA VAL A 46 -0.95 17.66 -7.93
C VAL A 46 -1.23 16.82 -9.17
N GLN A 47 -0.18 16.36 -9.84
CA GLN A 47 -0.25 15.39 -10.93
C GLN A 47 0.45 14.09 -10.50
N ALA A 48 -0.24 12.97 -10.71
CA ALA A 48 0.28 11.63 -10.55
C ALA A 48 0.40 10.97 -11.93
N GLU A 49 1.59 10.45 -12.24
CA GLU A 49 1.86 9.71 -13.46
C GLU A 49 2.21 8.26 -13.10
N LEU A 50 1.52 7.30 -13.72
CA LEU A 50 1.73 5.87 -13.55
C LEU A 50 2.44 5.33 -14.78
N PHE A 51 3.46 4.49 -14.61
CA PHE A 51 4.32 4.00 -15.71
C PHE A 51 4.28 2.48 -15.86
N GLY A 52 4.67 1.98 -17.02
CA GLY A 52 4.91 0.56 -17.29
C GLY A 52 3.76 -0.38 -16.92
N SER A 53 4.07 -1.49 -16.26
CA SER A 53 3.07 -2.52 -15.88
C SER A 53 1.99 -2.00 -14.95
N LEU A 54 2.33 -1.00 -14.11
CA LEU A 54 1.38 -0.33 -13.23
C LEU A 54 0.34 0.45 -14.02
N ALA A 55 0.75 1.15 -15.08
CA ALA A 55 -0.16 1.86 -15.97
C ALA A 55 -1.04 0.91 -16.79
N LEU A 56 -0.45 -0.16 -17.34
CA LEU A 56 -1.16 -1.10 -18.21
C LEU A 56 -2.32 -1.81 -17.51
N THR A 57 -2.14 -2.19 -16.25
CA THR A 57 -3.13 -2.98 -15.52
C THR A 57 -3.82 -2.20 -14.40
N GLY A 58 -3.45 -0.94 -14.18
CA GLY A 58 -3.82 -0.20 -12.97
C GLY A 58 -5.32 0.01 -12.81
N ARG A 59 -6.06 0.26 -13.89
CA ARG A 59 -7.53 0.39 -13.83
C ARG A 59 -8.22 -0.88 -13.34
N GLY A 60 -7.78 -2.05 -13.81
CA GLY A 60 -8.31 -3.35 -13.35
C GLY A 60 -7.96 -3.65 -11.89
N HIS A 61 -6.90 -3.04 -11.37
CA HIS A 61 -6.44 -3.19 -9.99
C HIS A 61 -6.80 -2.00 -9.08
N ALA A 62 -7.67 -1.09 -9.53
CA ALA A 62 -8.06 0.11 -8.80
C ALA A 62 -6.88 0.99 -8.35
N THR A 63 -5.81 1.06 -9.15
CA THR A 63 -4.65 1.92 -8.87
C THR A 63 -5.01 3.39 -8.87
N ASP A 64 -5.97 3.80 -9.70
CA ASP A 64 -6.52 5.14 -9.71
C ASP A 64 -7.14 5.52 -8.37
N THR A 65 -8.05 4.66 -7.88
CA THR A 65 -8.69 4.78 -6.57
C THR A 65 -7.65 4.84 -5.46
N ALA A 66 -6.65 3.95 -5.50
CA ALA A 66 -5.56 3.90 -4.53
C ALA A 66 -4.77 5.22 -4.47
N VAL A 67 -4.40 5.77 -5.63
CA VAL A 67 -3.65 7.04 -5.70
C VAL A 67 -4.47 8.21 -5.19
N ILE A 68 -5.74 8.32 -5.61
CA ILE A 68 -6.65 9.38 -5.15
C ILE A 68 -6.78 9.35 -3.63
N LEU A 69 -7.03 8.19 -3.05
CA LEU A 69 -7.18 8.03 -1.60
C LEU A 69 -5.88 8.31 -0.85
N GLY A 70 -4.74 7.86 -1.38
CA GLY A 70 -3.43 8.13 -0.80
C GLY A 70 -3.12 9.63 -0.76
N LEU A 71 -3.35 10.33 -1.88
CA LEU A 71 -3.19 11.79 -1.94
C LEU A 71 -4.16 12.51 -1.00
N ALA A 72 -5.37 11.98 -0.82
CA ALA A 72 -6.36 12.49 0.13
C ALA A 72 -6.00 12.23 1.61
N GLY A 73 -4.84 11.62 1.90
CA GLY A 73 -4.36 11.37 3.27
C GLY A 73 -4.83 10.06 3.88
N HIS A 74 -5.37 9.13 3.09
CA HIS A 74 -5.77 7.81 3.59
C HIS A 74 -4.66 6.77 3.43
N LEU A 75 -4.58 5.86 4.40
CA LEU A 75 -3.68 4.70 4.37
C LEU A 75 -4.47 3.40 4.16
N PRO A 76 -3.93 2.41 3.42
CA PRO A 76 -4.64 1.19 3.03
C PRO A 76 -5.05 0.31 4.21
N ASP A 77 -4.30 0.36 5.30
CA ASP A 77 -4.53 -0.36 6.56
C ASP A 77 -5.47 0.38 7.53
N ARG A 78 -5.82 1.63 7.24
CA ARG A 78 -6.63 2.50 8.11
C ARG A 78 -7.94 2.97 7.51
N ILE A 79 -8.13 2.79 6.20
CA ILE A 79 -9.36 3.19 5.53
C ILE A 79 -10.47 2.14 5.71
N GLU A 80 -11.67 2.60 6.02
CA GLU A 80 -12.86 1.76 6.03
C GLU A 80 -13.25 1.39 4.58
N PRO A 81 -13.32 0.10 4.22
CA PRO A 81 -13.59 -0.32 2.85
C PRO A 81 -14.89 0.25 2.26
N ASP A 82 -15.93 0.39 3.08
CA ASP A 82 -17.24 0.88 2.64
C ASP A 82 -17.23 2.39 2.32
N ARG A 83 -16.22 3.13 2.79
CA ARG A 83 -16.03 4.56 2.51
C ARG A 83 -15.24 4.83 1.22
N VAL A 84 -14.57 3.82 0.66
CA VAL A 84 -13.72 3.97 -0.53
C VAL A 84 -14.49 4.55 -1.72
N GLN A 85 -15.61 3.93 -2.09
CA GLN A 85 -16.38 4.35 -3.26
C GLN A 85 -17.01 5.74 -3.07
N PRO A 86 -17.70 6.05 -1.94
CA PRO A 86 -18.21 7.40 -1.68
C PRO A 86 -17.14 8.50 -1.74
N LEU A 87 -15.95 8.25 -1.17
CA LEU A 87 -14.87 9.25 -1.15
C LEU A 87 -14.34 9.55 -2.56
N VAL A 88 -14.06 8.50 -3.35
CA VAL A 88 -13.57 8.67 -4.72
C VAL A 88 -14.62 9.33 -5.60
N GLN A 89 -15.89 8.97 -5.44
CA GLN A 89 -17.00 9.61 -6.16
C GLN A 89 -17.08 11.10 -5.82
N GLN A 90 -17.04 11.46 -4.55
CA GLN A 90 -17.06 12.86 -4.10
C GLN A 90 -15.91 13.67 -4.71
N ILE A 91 -14.68 13.14 -4.70
CA ILE A 91 -13.50 13.81 -5.27
C ILE A 91 -13.66 13.98 -6.79
N THR A 92 -14.16 12.94 -7.47
CA THR A 92 -14.34 12.96 -8.92
C THR A 92 -15.41 13.94 -9.36
N GLU A 93 -16.54 13.99 -8.66
CA GLU A 93 -17.68 14.88 -8.98
C GLU A 93 -17.37 16.34 -8.65
N SER A 94 -16.75 16.60 -7.49
CA SER A 94 -16.37 17.95 -7.08
C SER A 94 -15.17 18.49 -7.85
N GLN A 95 -14.33 17.62 -8.41
CA GLN A 95 -13.02 17.96 -8.98
C GLN A 95 -12.09 18.63 -7.94
N ARG A 96 -12.27 18.24 -6.67
CA ARG A 96 -11.57 18.77 -5.50
C ARG A 96 -10.96 17.62 -4.72
N LEU A 97 -9.69 17.75 -4.36
CA LEU A 97 -8.95 16.75 -3.61
C LEU A 97 -8.50 17.34 -2.27
N PRO A 98 -8.90 16.76 -1.13
CA PRO A 98 -8.39 17.16 0.19
C PRO A 98 -6.96 16.62 0.38
N LEU A 99 -5.98 17.26 -0.25
CA LEU A 99 -4.58 16.88 -0.23
C LEU A 99 -4.06 16.73 1.20
N ALA A 100 -3.43 15.58 1.47
CA ALA A 100 -2.96 15.14 2.78
C ALA A 100 -4.04 15.20 3.89
N GLY A 101 -5.33 15.18 3.50
CA GLY A 101 -6.47 15.32 4.41
C GLY A 101 -6.66 16.73 4.97
N ALA A 102 -5.93 17.73 4.48
CA ALA A 102 -5.84 19.05 5.11
C ALA A 102 -6.12 20.23 4.16
N PHE A 103 -5.62 20.18 2.91
CA PHE A 103 -5.73 21.30 1.97
C PHE A 103 -6.52 20.89 0.75
N ASP A 104 -7.60 21.61 0.47
CA ASP A 104 -8.40 21.31 -0.71
C ASP A 104 -7.73 21.93 -1.95
N ILE A 105 -7.47 21.12 -2.97
CA ILE A 105 -6.83 21.54 -4.23
C ILE A 105 -7.63 21.12 -5.46
N GLY A 106 -7.36 21.75 -6.60
CA GLY A 106 -7.99 21.36 -7.86
C GLY A 106 -7.45 20.02 -8.32
N PHE A 107 -8.33 19.08 -8.66
CA PHE A 107 -7.92 17.76 -9.13
C PHE A 107 -8.95 17.15 -10.08
N THR A 108 -8.50 16.86 -11.29
CA THR A 108 -9.30 16.23 -12.34
C THR A 108 -8.61 14.96 -12.80
N VAL A 109 -9.27 13.81 -12.62
CA VAL A 109 -8.70 12.50 -12.99
C VAL A 109 -8.11 12.48 -14.41
N PRO A 110 -8.75 13.05 -15.45
CA PRO A 110 -8.20 13.01 -16.81
C PRO A 110 -6.88 13.77 -17.01
N ASN A 111 -6.63 14.85 -16.25
CA ASN A 111 -5.44 15.71 -16.44
C ASN A 111 -4.36 15.49 -15.37
N ASP A 112 -4.78 14.98 -14.21
CA ASP A 112 -3.97 14.93 -13.01
C ASP A 112 -3.65 13.50 -12.58
N LEU A 113 -4.27 12.49 -13.19
CA LEU A 113 -3.90 11.09 -13.04
C LEU A 113 -3.63 10.45 -14.40
N LEU A 114 -2.36 10.45 -14.81
CA LEU A 114 -1.93 10.06 -16.14
C LEU A 114 -1.41 8.62 -16.17
N PHE A 115 -1.97 7.82 -17.08
CA PHE A 115 -1.53 6.45 -17.33
C PHE A 115 -0.55 6.43 -18.52
N ARG A 116 0.75 6.43 -18.22
CA ARG A 116 1.85 6.38 -19.19
C ARG A 116 2.17 4.93 -19.56
N MET A 117 1.26 4.31 -20.33
CA MET A 117 1.29 2.87 -20.63
C MET A 117 2.56 2.39 -21.35
N PHE A 118 3.16 3.23 -22.19
CA PHE A 118 4.31 2.89 -23.03
C PHE A 118 5.62 3.50 -22.55
N ASP A 119 5.57 4.32 -21.50
CA ASP A 119 6.75 4.90 -20.88
C ASP A 119 7.15 4.06 -19.67
N THR A 120 8.46 4.01 -19.38
CA THR A 120 9.00 3.30 -18.23
C THR A 120 9.92 4.21 -17.43
N LEU A 121 10.05 3.91 -16.15
CA LEU A 121 11.05 4.50 -15.28
C LEU A 121 12.22 3.52 -15.12
N PRO A 122 13.45 4.01 -14.90
CA PRO A 122 14.66 3.20 -15.10
C PRO A 122 14.85 2.07 -14.08
N ARG A 123 14.29 2.16 -12.87
CA ARG A 123 14.59 1.21 -11.79
C ARG A 123 13.64 0.01 -11.73
N HIS A 124 12.34 0.23 -11.99
CA HIS A 124 11.32 -0.82 -11.85
C HIS A 124 10.08 -0.52 -12.70
N THR A 125 9.41 -1.55 -13.20
CA THR A 125 8.28 -1.42 -14.14
C THR A 125 7.02 -0.86 -13.51
N ASN A 126 6.86 -1.00 -12.19
CA ASN A 126 5.77 -0.38 -11.41
C ASN A 126 6.21 0.98 -10.87
N GLY A 127 6.48 1.92 -11.76
CA GLY A 127 6.94 3.25 -11.40
C GLY A 127 5.79 4.26 -11.30
N MET A 128 5.96 5.23 -10.42
CA MET A 128 5.04 6.35 -10.19
C MET A 128 5.85 7.64 -10.07
N ARG A 129 5.33 8.73 -10.62
CA ARG A 129 5.84 10.08 -10.39
C ARG A 129 4.73 10.97 -9.88
N PHE A 130 5.00 11.70 -8.80
CA PHE A 130 4.10 12.70 -8.26
C PHE A 130 4.75 14.07 -8.38
N THR A 131 4.00 15.06 -8.85
CA THR A 131 4.47 16.43 -9.04
C THR A 131 3.45 17.40 -8.46
N ALA A 132 3.89 18.30 -7.58
CA ALA A 132 3.07 19.38 -7.01
C ALA A 132 3.41 20.71 -7.68
N PHE A 133 2.40 21.53 -7.92
CA PHE A 133 2.52 22.83 -8.57
C PHE A 133 1.89 23.94 -7.71
N ASP A 134 2.42 25.15 -7.83
CA ASP A 134 1.80 26.36 -7.28
C ASP A 134 0.78 27.00 -8.24
N ALA A 135 0.22 28.15 -7.85
CA ALA A 135 -0.81 28.85 -8.61
C ALA A 135 -0.33 29.31 -10.00
N GLU A 136 0.96 29.60 -10.12
CA GLU A 136 1.62 30.01 -11.37
C GLU A 136 2.00 28.82 -12.25
N GLY A 137 1.84 27.58 -11.75
CA GLY A 137 2.18 26.35 -12.45
C GLY A 137 3.65 25.96 -12.32
N ALA A 138 4.42 26.60 -11.43
CA ALA A 138 5.79 26.22 -11.14
C ALA A 138 5.81 24.96 -10.27
N THR A 139 6.77 24.08 -10.56
CA THR A 139 6.95 22.84 -9.79
C THR A 139 7.49 23.14 -8.40
N LEU A 140 6.77 22.68 -7.38
CA LEU A 140 7.16 22.78 -5.97
C LEU A 140 7.97 21.56 -5.52
N LEU A 141 7.52 20.36 -5.90
CA LEU A 141 8.14 19.09 -5.52
C LEU A 141 7.83 18.04 -6.58
N THR A 142 8.82 17.23 -6.92
CA THR A 142 8.67 16.02 -7.73
C THR A 142 9.26 14.84 -6.97
N GLN A 143 8.52 13.75 -6.88
CA GLN A 143 8.99 12.51 -6.26
C GLN A 143 8.69 11.31 -7.15
N VAL A 144 9.69 10.44 -7.32
CA VAL A 144 9.53 9.15 -7.99
C VAL A 144 9.48 8.05 -6.93
N SER A 145 8.59 7.08 -7.13
CA SER A 145 8.46 5.93 -6.25
C SER A 145 8.11 4.69 -7.05
N TYR A 146 8.51 3.54 -6.56
CA TYR A 146 8.25 2.26 -7.21
C TYR A 146 7.59 1.28 -6.25
N SER A 147 6.63 0.51 -6.76
CA SER A 147 5.98 -0.57 -6.02
C SER A 147 6.64 -1.91 -6.36
N VAL A 148 7.47 -2.42 -5.44
CA VAL A 148 8.35 -3.58 -5.66
C VAL A 148 7.77 -4.92 -5.19
N GLY A 149 6.51 -4.94 -4.75
CA GLY A 149 5.80 -6.15 -4.32
C GLY A 149 5.53 -6.20 -2.82
N GLY A 150 4.56 -7.02 -2.38
CA GLY A 150 4.20 -7.17 -0.95
C GLY A 150 3.71 -5.88 -0.26
N GLY A 151 3.29 -4.87 -1.04
CA GLY A 151 2.91 -3.55 -0.54
C GLY A 151 4.09 -2.69 -0.05
N PHE A 152 5.33 -3.04 -0.43
CA PHE A 152 6.52 -2.23 -0.22
C PHE A 152 6.70 -1.23 -1.35
N ILE A 153 7.16 -0.03 -0.97
CA ILE A 153 7.53 1.03 -1.89
C ILE A 153 8.95 1.49 -1.59
N LEU A 154 9.66 1.88 -2.65
CA LEU A 154 10.99 2.46 -2.55
C LEU A 154 11.01 3.74 -3.41
N ASP A 155 11.59 4.81 -2.87
CA ASP A 155 12.07 5.93 -3.70
C ASP A 155 13.45 5.61 -4.33
N ASP A 156 13.97 6.52 -5.16
CA ASP A 156 15.26 6.33 -5.83
C ASP A 156 16.42 6.20 -4.82
N GLU A 157 16.40 6.93 -3.70
CA GLU A 157 17.45 6.87 -2.67
C GLU A 157 17.39 5.60 -1.82
N GLU A 158 16.18 5.12 -1.51
CA GLU A 158 15.92 3.86 -0.84
C GLU A 158 16.35 2.68 -1.72
N PHE A 159 16.18 2.79 -3.04
CA PHE A 159 16.66 1.81 -4.01
C PHE A 159 18.17 1.64 -4.00
N ASP A 160 18.94 2.72 -3.81
CA ASP A 160 20.40 2.67 -3.72
C ASP A 160 20.89 2.11 -2.37
N ARG A 161 20.08 2.25 -1.30
CA ARG A 161 20.38 1.73 0.04
C ARG A 161 19.88 0.31 0.30
N ALA A 162 19.01 -0.21 -0.58
CA ALA A 162 18.42 -1.54 -0.46
C ALA A 162 19.50 -2.65 -0.56
N GLY A 163 20.05 -3.05 0.59
CA GLY A 163 21.07 -4.11 0.70
C GLY A 163 22.12 -3.90 1.79
N ALA A 164 22.20 -2.71 2.39
CA ALA A 164 23.33 -2.33 3.24
C ALA A 164 23.15 -2.53 4.76
N THR A 165 22.01 -3.02 5.25
CA THR A 165 21.76 -3.14 6.70
C THR A 165 21.82 -4.60 7.17
N PRO A 166 22.70 -4.96 8.13
CA PRO A 166 22.66 -6.27 8.77
C PRO A 166 21.28 -6.53 9.40
N GLY A 167 20.74 -7.73 9.17
CA GLY A 167 19.46 -8.14 9.77
C GLY A 167 19.56 -8.34 11.30
N PRO A 168 18.42 -8.37 12.00
CA PRO A 168 18.40 -8.63 13.44
C PRO A 168 18.98 -10.00 13.78
N VAL A 169 19.62 -10.10 14.96
CA VAL A 169 20.08 -11.38 15.51
C VAL A 169 18.86 -12.11 16.08
N LEU A 170 18.51 -13.24 15.48
CA LEU A 170 17.36 -14.04 15.89
C LEU A 170 17.79 -15.23 16.76
N PRO A 171 17.02 -15.61 17.79
CA PRO A 171 17.30 -16.79 18.62
C PRO A 171 17.25 -18.13 17.85
N PHE A 172 16.32 -18.25 16.90
CA PHE A 172 16.11 -19.47 16.11
C PHE A 172 16.12 -19.16 14.60
N PRO A 173 17.27 -18.77 14.02
CA PRO A 173 17.35 -18.46 12.59
C PRO A 173 17.39 -19.75 11.75
N PHE A 174 16.59 -19.84 10.69
CA PHE A 174 16.61 -20.96 9.74
C PHE A 174 16.53 -20.48 8.30
N LYS A 175 17.11 -21.25 7.39
CA LYS A 175 17.06 -21.09 5.93
C LYS A 175 16.44 -22.28 5.21
N SER A 176 16.19 -23.38 5.93
CA SER A 176 15.57 -24.59 5.37
C SER A 176 14.62 -25.25 6.36
N GLY A 177 13.72 -26.10 5.84
CA GLY A 177 12.83 -26.91 6.69
C GLY A 177 13.61 -27.86 7.60
N SER A 178 14.74 -28.41 7.13
CA SER A 178 15.59 -29.29 7.92
C SER A 178 16.21 -28.60 9.13
N GLU A 179 16.69 -27.36 8.96
CA GLU A 179 17.21 -26.54 10.07
C GLU A 179 16.12 -26.20 11.09
N LEU A 180 14.93 -25.80 10.62
CA LEU A 180 13.78 -25.51 11.47
C LEU A 180 13.41 -26.72 12.33
N LEU A 181 13.29 -27.90 11.71
CA LEU A 181 12.97 -29.14 12.41
C LEU A 181 14.07 -29.54 13.41
N GLY A 182 15.35 -29.43 13.00
CA GLY A 182 16.49 -29.73 13.87
C GLY A 182 16.55 -28.82 15.11
N MET A 183 16.30 -27.52 14.94
CA MET A 183 16.19 -26.59 16.08
C MET A 183 15.00 -26.90 16.98
N GLY A 184 13.85 -27.27 16.42
CA GLY A 184 12.68 -27.67 17.20
C GLY A 184 12.96 -28.92 18.05
N MET A 185 13.60 -29.93 17.47
CA MET A 185 14.01 -31.15 18.19
C MET A 185 15.03 -30.85 19.30
N THR A 186 15.99 -29.97 19.04
CA THR A 186 17.06 -29.63 20.01
C THR A 186 16.55 -28.75 21.16
N SER A 187 15.67 -27.80 20.86
CA SER A 187 15.14 -26.86 21.85
C SER A 187 13.91 -27.38 22.62
N GLY A 188 13.23 -28.40 22.10
CA GLY A 188 11.94 -28.87 22.62
C GLY A 188 10.77 -27.91 22.34
N LEU A 189 10.98 -26.86 21.53
CA LEU A 189 9.96 -25.87 21.20
C LEU A 189 9.21 -26.25 19.92
N THR A 190 7.92 -25.92 19.87
CA THR A 190 7.13 -25.96 18.64
C THR A 190 7.57 -24.87 17.67
N ILE A 191 7.23 -25.01 16.39
CA ILE A 191 7.49 -23.99 15.36
C ILE A 191 6.91 -22.64 15.78
N ALA A 192 5.68 -22.60 16.30
CA ALA A 192 5.03 -21.37 16.73
C ALA A 192 5.77 -20.69 17.89
N GLN A 193 6.29 -21.46 18.85
CA GLN A 193 7.09 -20.92 19.96
C GLN A 193 8.44 -20.37 19.47
N MET A 194 9.11 -21.06 18.55
CA MET A 194 10.36 -20.56 17.95
C MET A 194 10.14 -19.29 17.13
N VAL A 195 9.07 -19.23 16.33
CA VAL A 195 8.69 -18.02 15.57
C VAL A 195 8.35 -16.88 16.53
N MET A 196 7.57 -17.12 17.58
CA MET A 196 7.28 -16.12 18.61
C MET A 196 8.55 -15.59 19.27
N ALA A 197 9.52 -16.46 19.59
CA ALA A 197 10.80 -16.04 20.16
C ALA A 197 11.60 -15.14 19.19
N ASN A 198 11.58 -15.45 17.89
CA ASN A 198 12.20 -14.61 16.86
C ASN A 198 11.53 -13.24 16.70
N GLU A 199 10.21 -13.16 16.85
CA GLU A 199 9.50 -11.87 16.80
C GLU A 199 9.74 -11.05 18.07
N VAL A 200 9.73 -11.70 19.24
CA VAL A 200 9.97 -11.05 20.54
C VAL A 200 11.40 -10.52 20.66
N ALA A 201 12.35 -11.10 19.93
CA ALA A 201 13.71 -10.58 19.83
C ALA A 201 13.78 -9.22 19.10
N GLN A 202 12.74 -8.84 18.36
CA GLN A 202 12.68 -7.60 17.58
C GLN A 202 11.70 -6.58 18.14
N ARG A 203 10.70 -7.01 18.92
CA ARG A 203 9.65 -6.14 19.47
C ARG A 203 8.98 -6.76 20.70
N PRO A 204 8.28 -5.98 21.52
CA PRO A 204 7.52 -6.51 22.65
C PRO A 204 6.52 -7.59 22.24
N ARG A 205 6.34 -8.61 23.10
CA ARG A 205 5.37 -9.68 22.86
C ARG A 205 3.94 -9.17 22.71
N ALA A 206 3.58 -8.15 23.49
CA ALA A 206 2.26 -7.52 23.43
C ALA A 206 1.94 -7.04 22.00
N ASP A 207 2.89 -6.38 21.34
CA ASP A 207 2.74 -5.86 19.98
C ASP A 207 2.53 -7.00 18.96
N VAL A 208 3.22 -8.12 19.13
CA VAL A 208 3.05 -9.31 18.26
C VAL A 208 1.64 -9.89 18.43
N GLU A 209 1.19 -10.06 19.67
CA GLU A 209 -0.14 -10.61 19.96
C GLU A 209 -1.27 -9.67 19.52
N GLU A 210 -1.10 -8.36 19.68
CA GLU A 210 -2.03 -7.34 19.21
C GLU A 210 -2.14 -7.34 17.69
N HIS A 211 -1.01 -7.37 16.97
CA HIS A 211 -1.01 -7.43 15.50
C HIS A 211 -1.70 -8.69 14.99
N MET A 212 -1.38 -9.86 15.55
CA MET A 212 -2.02 -11.12 15.15
C MET A 212 -3.52 -11.12 15.43
N ARG A 213 -3.97 -10.51 16.53
CA ARG A 213 -5.40 -10.31 16.82
C ARG A 213 -6.05 -9.39 15.81
N ALA A 214 -5.40 -8.28 15.46
CA ALA A 214 -5.91 -7.34 14.45
C ALA A 214 -6.05 -8.01 13.07
N VAL A 215 -5.04 -8.78 12.64
CA VAL A 215 -5.10 -9.57 11.39
C VAL A 215 -6.27 -10.55 11.42
N TRP A 216 -6.44 -11.27 12.52
CA TRP A 216 -7.54 -12.23 12.69
C TRP A 216 -8.92 -11.56 12.58
N GLU A 217 -9.14 -10.46 13.30
CA GLU A 217 -10.40 -9.73 13.23
C GLU A 217 -10.65 -9.14 11.84
N ALA A 218 -9.61 -8.63 11.17
CA ALA A 218 -9.71 -8.16 9.79
C ALA A 218 -10.12 -9.28 8.82
N MET A 219 -9.55 -10.49 8.97
CA MET A 219 -9.94 -11.66 8.19
C MET A 219 -11.41 -12.03 8.43
N ARG A 220 -11.84 -12.09 9.70
CA ARG A 220 -13.24 -12.38 10.06
C ARG A 220 -14.22 -11.35 9.50
N ALA A 221 -13.90 -10.06 9.64
CA ALA A 221 -14.71 -8.98 9.10
C ALA A 221 -14.78 -9.05 7.55
N CYS A 222 -13.66 -9.38 6.89
CA CYS A 222 -13.61 -9.61 5.45
C CYS A 222 -14.53 -10.76 5.03
N THR A 223 -14.46 -11.91 5.72
CA THR A 223 -15.35 -13.05 5.46
C THR A 223 -16.82 -12.67 5.66
N LYS A 224 -17.16 -12.01 6.78
CA LYS A 224 -18.53 -11.57 7.06
C LYS A 224 -19.07 -10.64 5.97
N ARG A 225 -18.26 -9.68 5.50
CA ARG A 225 -18.61 -8.81 4.36
C ARG A 225 -18.83 -9.63 3.09
N GLY A 226 -17.89 -10.51 2.75
CA GLY A 226 -17.99 -11.36 1.56
C GLY A 226 -19.25 -12.23 1.51
N LEU A 227 -19.70 -12.72 2.67
CA LEU A 227 -20.95 -13.48 2.81
C LEU A 227 -22.22 -12.61 2.72
N ALA A 228 -22.15 -11.31 3.00
CA ALA A 228 -23.30 -10.42 2.95
C ALA A 228 -23.39 -9.59 1.65
N THR A 229 -22.27 -9.38 0.94
CA THR A 229 -22.22 -8.51 -0.24
C THR A 229 -22.65 -9.23 -1.52
N GLU A 230 -23.85 -8.90 -1.99
CA GLU A 230 -24.39 -9.37 -3.27
C GLU A 230 -23.89 -8.53 -4.47
N GLY A 231 -24.34 -8.91 -5.68
CA GLY A 231 -24.03 -8.20 -6.92
C GLY A 231 -22.93 -8.87 -7.76
N GLU A 232 -22.33 -8.08 -8.66
CA GLU A 232 -21.26 -8.52 -9.56
C GLU A 232 -19.91 -7.96 -9.13
N LEU A 233 -18.83 -8.65 -9.48
CA LEU A 233 -17.47 -8.14 -9.33
C LEU A 233 -17.21 -7.03 -10.35
N PRO A 234 -16.46 -5.98 -9.96
CA PRO A 234 -16.01 -4.96 -10.91
C PRO A 234 -15.04 -5.55 -11.94
N GLY A 235 -14.79 -4.82 -13.03
CA GLY A 235 -13.84 -5.23 -14.08
C GLY A 235 -14.47 -5.75 -15.38
N GLY A 236 -15.79 -5.58 -15.58
CA GLY A 236 -16.46 -5.80 -16.88
C GLY A 236 -16.71 -7.26 -17.27
N LEU A 237 -16.25 -8.23 -16.47
CA LEU A 237 -16.42 -9.66 -16.74
C LEU A 237 -17.80 -10.21 -16.31
N ARG A 238 -18.66 -9.39 -15.72
CA ARG A 238 -20.01 -9.76 -15.24
C ARG A 238 -20.03 -11.00 -14.34
N VAL A 239 -19.03 -11.11 -13.47
CA VAL A 239 -18.88 -12.25 -12.57
C VAL A 239 -19.75 -12.04 -11.33
N LYS A 240 -20.81 -12.82 -11.19
CA LYS A 240 -21.69 -12.78 -10.01
C LYS A 240 -20.97 -13.24 -8.74
N ARG A 241 -21.12 -12.49 -7.64
CA ARG A 241 -20.69 -12.91 -6.30
C ARG A 241 -21.50 -14.12 -5.86
N ARG A 242 -20.81 -15.18 -5.45
CA ARG A 242 -21.44 -16.48 -5.09
C ARG A 242 -21.63 -16.67 -3.60
N ALA A 243 -20.71 -16.15 -2.79
CA ALA A 243 -20.67 -16.37 -1.35
C ALA A 243 -21.99 -16.07 -0.60
N PRO A 244 -22.76 -15.02 -0.92
CA PRO A 244 -24.04 -14.78 -0.23
C PRO A 244 -25.14 -15.81 -0.51
N GLY A 245 -25.03 -16.57 -1.60
CA GLY A 245 -26.02 -17.58 -2.00
C GLY A 245 -25.62 -19.03 -1.66
N LEU A 246 -24.56 -19.23 -0.87
CA LEU A 246 -24.08 -20.54 -0.39
C LEU A 246 -24.49 -20.75 1.07
#